data_AF-A0A2D5EPW9-F1
#
_entry.id   AF-A0A2D5EPW9-F1
#
_cell.length_a   1.000
_cell.length_b   1.000
_cell.length_c   1.000
_cell.angle_alpha   90.00
_cell.angle_beta   90.00
_cell.angle_gamma   90.00
#
_symmetry.space_group_name_H-M   'P 1'
#
loop_
_entity.id
_entity.type
_entity.pdbx_description
1 polymer ?
#
loop_
_entity_poly.entity_id
_entity_poly.type
_entity_poly.pdbx_seq_one_letter_code
_entity_poly.pdbx_strand_id
1 'polypeptide(L)'
;MAEGRKPPPPPPPSTGAAPKKPVRSAAPPPPLPKATKDRAKLASEAMALRDEQLKARVVYVDPSLQTNAELDAITAKVVEELQELQRAGMKAKMPADPGQIEIELIKNLRELLEKMVSARREHFLRHKVELIQRKIANLYFTSEVYTKPEDAHAAKYDHADEALLAALQRHLDAIVEDLLTFQYREPGAREQAIDRIQRFEKKLAADVLARSRPELERLLGLYRDVLLVFLLKDFRESLGEFAWEVVQQSQIARGGELSYKILEKQFPRFRSVFEEKFMDRLLAALQEPLARRMQDEPDFDFRPATLRFAADPRIYAEICGTMCNTIYGYLHGEGFLDLPVSWQMQVYDN
;
A
#
# COMPACT_ATOMS: atom_id res chain seq x y z
N MET A 1 -67.76 -45.63 -41.43
CA MET A 1 -67.50 -44.29 -40.87
C MET A 1 -66.08 -44.29 -40.34
N ALA A 2 -65.17 -43.53 -40.95
CA ALA A 2 -63.81 -43.34 -40.47
C ALA A 2 -63.43 -41.88 -40.77
N GLU A 3 -63.33 -41.08 -39.72
CA GLU A 3 -63.07 -39.64 -39.77
C GLU A 3 -61.59 -39.35 -40.07
N GLY A 4 -61.35 -38.46 -41.03
CA GLY A 4 -60.03 -37.96 -41.38
C GLY A 4 -59.52 -36.91 -40.38
N ARG A 5 -58.25 -37.03 -39.99
CA ARG A 5 -57.51 -35.97 -39.28
C ARG A 5 -56.51 -35.31 -40.23
N LYS A 6 -56.66 -33.98 -40.39
CA LYS A 6 -55.73 -33.10 -41.12
C LYS A 6 -54.41 -32.93 -40.34
N PRO A 7 -53.25 -32.77 -41.02
CA PRO A 7 -51.98 -32.47 -40.37
C PRO A 7 -51.88 -31.00 -39.93
N PRO A 8 -51.07 -30.68 -38.90
CA PRO A 8 -50.91 -29.31 -38.39
C PRO A 8 -50.05 -28.43 -39.31
N PRO A 9 -50.24 -27.09 -39.27
CA PRO A 9 -49.51 -26.16 -40.12
C PRO A 9 -48.06 -25.93 -39.64
N PRO A 10 -47.14 -25.58 -40.55
CA PRO A 10 -45.74 -25.32 -40.22
C PRO A 10 -45.56 -23.97 -39.48
N PRO A 11 -44.53 -23.85 -38.63
CA PRO A 11 -44.24 -22.61 -37.91
C PRO A 11 -43.71 -21.49 -38.83
N PRO A 12 -43.95 -20.21 -38.48
CA PRO A 12 -43.54 -19.08 -39.30
C PRO A 12 -42.02 -18.88 -39.34
N PRO A 13 -41.47 -18.30 -40.43
CA PRO A 13 -40.04 -18.12 -40.63
C PRO A 13 -39.47 -17.07 -39.66
N SER A 14 -38.41 -17.45 -38.95
CA SER A 14 -37.56 -16.55 -38.17
C SER A 14 -36.87 -15.54 -39.10
N THR A 15 -37.35 -14.31 -39.09
CA THR A 15 -36.69 -13.15 -39.69
C THR A 15 -35.53 -12.69 -38.80
N GLY A 16 -34.33 -12.56 -39.39
CA GLY A 16 -33.31 -11.62 -38.93
C GLY A 16 -32.20 -12.18 -38.05
N ALA A 17 -31.31 -12.99 -38.61
CA ALA A 17 -29.98 -13.16 -38.05
C ALA A 17 -29.17 -11.87 -38.24
N ALA A 18 -29.11 -11.03 -37.21
CA ALA A 18 -28.10 -9.99 -37.13
C ALA A 18 -26.71 -10.63 -36.97
N PRO A 19 -25.66 -10.16 -37.65
CA PRO A 19 -24.33 -10.75 -37.56
C PRO A 19 -23.78 -10.55 -36.15
N LYS A 20 -23.51 -11.66 -35.45
CA LYS A 20 -22.80 -11.66 -34.16
C LYS A 20 -21.43 -11.03 -34.37
N LYS A 21 -21.23 -9.84 -33.79
CA LYS A 21 -19.89 -9.25 -33.63
C LYS A 21 -19.01 -10.26 -32.89
N PRO A 22 -17.72 -10.41 -33.27
CA PRO A 22 -16.83 -11.33 -32.59
C PRO A 22 -16.70 -10.92 -31.12
N VAL A 23 -17.03 -11.86 -30.24
CA VAL A 23 -16.73 -11.77 -28.81
C VAL A 23 -15.23 -11.61 -28.69
N ARG A 24 -14.78 -10.43 -28.24
CA ARG A 24 -13.39 -10.19 -27.86
C ARG A 24 -13.03 -11.26 -26.82
N SER A 25 -12.19 -12.21 -27.22
CA SER A 25 -11.44 -13.05 -26.29
C SER A 25 -10.77 -12.13 -25.28
N ALA A 26 -11.04 -12.37 -24.00
CA ALA A 26 -10.39 -11.67 -22.90
C ALA A 26 -8.88 -11.63 -23.15
N ALA A 27 -8.31 -10.43 -23.12
CA ALA A 27 -6.88 -10.25 -23.30
C ALA A 27 -6.11 -11.08 -22.27
N PRO A 28 -4.94 -11.64 -22.64
CA PRO A 28 -4.06 -12.28 -21.68
C PRO A 28 -3.70 -11.30 -20.54
N PRO A 29 -3.45 -11.81 -19.32
CA PRO A 29 -3.15 -10.96 -18.18
C PRO A 29 -1.96 -10.05 -18.50
N PRO A 30 -1.98 -8.78 -18.06
CA PRO A 30 -0.85 -7.89 -18.31
C PRO A 30 0.39 -8.51 -17.67
N PRO A 31 1.47 -8.72 -18.44
CA PRO A 31 2.72 -9.22 -17.89
C PRO A 31 3.27 -8.21 -16.88
N LEU A 32 3.96 -8.70 -15.86
CA LEU A 32 4.79 -7.86 -14.99
C LEU A 32 5.63 -6.93 -15.87
N PRO A 33 5.57 -5.60 -15.65
CA PRO A 33 6.03 -4.65 -16.64
C PRO A 33 7.55 -4.73 -16.85
N LYS A 34 7.94 -5.29 -18.00
CA LYS A 34 9.35 -5.43 -18.41
C LYS A 34 9.96 -4.12 -18.95
N ALA A 35 9.12 -3.13 -19.29
CA ALA A 35 9.54 -1.89 -19.95
C ALA A 35 9.57 -0.67 -19.01
N THR A 36 10.54 0.22 -19.20
CA THR A 36 10.77 1.42 -18.36
C THR A 36 9.56 2.36 -18.27
N LYS A 37 8.74 2.45 -19.32
CA LYS A 37 7.52 3.29 -19.32
C LYS A 37 6.42 2.73 -18.42
N ASP A 38 6.26 1.41 -18.39
CA ASP A 38 5.26 0.76 -17.55
C ASP A 38 5.67 0.79 -16.07
N ARG A 39 6.98 0.78 -15.80
CA ARG A 39 7.54 1.00 -14.45
C ARG A 39 7.26 2.40 -13.92
N ALA A 40 7.47 3.43 -14.75
CA ALA A 40 7.16 4.81 -14.38
C ALA A 40 5.65 5.01 -14.10
N LYS A 41 4.79 4.33 -14.88
CA LYS A 41 3.34 4.35 -14.65
C LYS A 41 2.98 3.69 -13.31
N LEU A 42 3.56 2.53 -13.01
CA LEU A 42 3.32 1.84 -11.74
C LEU A 42 3.86 2.66 -10.54
N ALA A 43 5.02 3.30 -10.69
CA ALA A 43 5.56 4.20 -9.67
C ALA A 43 4.61 5.35 -9.38
N SER A 44 4.07 5.98 -10.42
CA SER A 44 3.08 7.05 -10.29
C SER A 44 1.79 6.56 -9.61
N GLU A 45 1.27 5.40 -10.00
CA GLU A 45 0.08 4.81 -9.38
C GLU A 45 0.31 4.44 -7.90
N ALA A 46 1.47 3.86 -7.56
CA ALA A 46 1.83 3.50 -6.20
C ALA A 46 2.01 4.74 -5.29
N MET A 47 2.64 5.80 -5.82
CA MET A 47 2.78 7.07 -5.10
C MET A 47 1.41 7.72 -4.86
N ALA A 48 0.53 7.75 -5.86
CA ALA A 48 -0.82 8.29 -5.72
C ALA A 48 -1.65 7.55 -4.66
N LEU A 49 -1.61 6.21 -4.67
CA LEU A 49 -2.28 5.38 -3.67
C LEU A 49 -1.73 5.62 -2.26
N ARG A 50 -0.42 5.80 -2.14
CA ARG A 50 0.21 6.10 -0.87
C ARG A 50 -0.24 7.47 -0.33
N ASP A 51 -0.29 8.48 -1.18
CA ASP A 51 -0.79 9.80 -0.80
C ASP A 51 -2.26 9.74 -0.40
N GLU A 52 -3.07 8.95 -1.09
CA GLU A 52 -4.47 8.69 -0.71
C GLU A 52 -4.58 7.99 0.64
N GLN A 53 -3.78 6.96 0.91
CA GLN A 53 -3.73 6.28 2.21
C GLN A 53 -3.32 7.22 3.36
N LEU A 54 -2.40 8.14 3.10
CA LEU A 54 -2.01 9.18 4.05
C LEU A 54 -3.18 10.15 4.30
N LYS A 55 -3.90 10.58 3.25
CA LYS A 55 -5.12 11.41 3.36
C LYS A 55 -6.22 10.72 4.16
N ALA A 56 -6.45 9.43 3.91
CA ALA A 56 -7.51 8.65 4.56
C ALA A 56 -7.26 8.40 6.06
N ARG A 57 -6.01 8.50 6.54
CA ARG A 57 -5.66 8.38 7.97
C ARG A 57 -5.79 9.68 8.75
N VAL A 58 -6.20 10.79 8.11
CA VAL A 58 -6.48 12.06 8.80
C VAL A 58 -7.79 11.92 9.58
N VAL A 59 -7.68 11.49 10.83
CA VAL A 59 -8.74 11.64 11.83
C VAL A 59 -8.79 13.12 12.17
N TYR A 60 -9.90 13.79 11.87
CA TYR A 60 -10.16 15.14 12.37
C TYR A 60 -10.15 15.09 13.90
N VAL A 61 -9.06 15.59 14.50
CA VAL A 61 -9.07 15.95 15.92
C VAL A 61 -9.91 17.21 16.01
N ASP A 62 -10.99 17.13 16.81
CA ASP A 62 -11.90 18.23 17.04
C ASP A 62 -11.14 19.44 17.61
N PRO A 63 -11.08 20.58 16.89
CA PRO A 63 -10.38 21.78 17.36
C PRO A 63 -11.07 22.46 18.55
N SER A 64 -12.19 21.94 19.03
CA SER A 64 -12.91 22.45 20.21
C SER A 64 -12.44 21.87 21.55
N LEU A 65 -11.45 20.96 21.55
CA LEU A 65 -10.79 20.50 22.77
C LEU A 65 -9.98 21.64 23.39
N GLN A 66 -10.62 22.40 24.27
CA GLN A 66 -9.99 23.45 25.06
C GLN A 66 -8.93 22.83 25.99
N THR A 67 -7.67 22.90 25.57
CA THR A 67 -6.53 22.79 26.47
C THR A 67 -6.46 24.03 27.37
N ASN A 68 -5.97 23.84 28.59
CA ASN A 68 -5.90 24.90 29.60
C ASN A 68 -4.93 26.00 29.13
N ALA A 69 -5.46 27.16 28.72
CA ALA A 69 -4.72 28.25 28.07
C ALA A 69 -3.49 28.74 28.85
N GLU A 70 -3.48 28.56 30.17
CA GLU A 70 -2.34 28.93 31.02
C GLU A 70 -1.14 27.96 30.85
N LEU A 71 -1.41 26.67 30.63
CA LEU A 71 -0.35 25.68 30.38
C LEU A 71 0.24 25.83 28.99
N ASP A 72 -0.58 26.21 28.01
CA ASP A 72 -0.12 26.48 26.64
C ASP A 72 0.75 27.74 26.57
N ALA A 73 0.40 28.80 27.32
CA ALA A 73 1.22 30.02 27.42
C ALA A 73 2.56 29.79 28.11
N ILE A 74 2.61 28.97 29.17
CA ILE A 74 3.86 28.60 29.84
C ILE A 74 4.71 27.71 28.92
N THR A 75 4.08 26.77 28.21
CA THR A 75 4.77 25.89 27.24
C THR A 75 5.34 26.70 26.08
N ALA A 76 4.58 27.67 25.55
CA ALA A 76 5.04 28.57 24.49
C ALA A 76 6.28 29.37 24.94
N LYS A 77 6.27 29.91 26.16
CA LYS A 77 7.40 30.66 26.70
C LYS A 77 8.64 29.80 26.93
N VAL A 78 8.48 28.58 27.44
CA VAL A 78 9.59 27.63 27.63
C VAL A 78 10.14 27.15 26.28
N VAL A 79 9.28 26.93 25.29
CA VAL A 79 9.71 26.60 23.92
C VAL A 79 10.47 27.75 23.28
N GLU A 80 10.02 29.00 23.49
CA GLU A 80 10.70 30.20 23.00
C GLU A 80 12.09 30.37 23.65
N GLU A 81 12.20 30.23 24.97
CA GLU A 81 13.49 30.29 25.70
C GLU A 81 14.44 29.16 25.28
N LEU A 82 13.93 27.94 25.07
CA LEU A 82 14.72 26.81 24.55
C LEU A 82 15.18 27.05 23.10
N GLN A 83 14.33 27.65 22.26
CA GLN A 83 14.69 28.02 20.89
C GLN A 83 15.74 29.14 20.86
N GLU A 84 15.67 30.12 21.76
CA GLU A 84 16.68 31.18 21.88
C GLU A 84 18.04 30.63 22.33
N LEU A 85 18.06 29.74 23.33
CA LEU A 85 19.28 29.07 23.78
C LEU A 85 19.88 28.17 22.69
N GLN A 86 19.05 27.45 21.93
CA GLN A 86 19.51 26.67 20.78
C GLN A 86 20.05 27.56 19.65
N ARG A 87 19.38 28.66 19.32
CA ARG A 87 19.85 29.62 18.30
C ARG A 87 21.18 30.27 18.68
N ALA A 88 21.37 30.59 19.96
CA ALA A 88 22.63 31.14 20.47
C ALA A 88 23.78 30.12 20.38
N GLY A 89 23.50 28.83 20.62
CA GLY A 89 24.48 27.75 20.47
C GLY A 89 24.82 27.39 19.01
N MET A 90 23.87 27.52 18.08
CA MET A 90 24.05 27.14 16.66
C MET A 90 24.79 28.20 15.82
N LYS A 91 24.69 29.48 16.17
CA LYS A 91 25.35 30.58 15.41
C LYS A 91 26.88 30.51 15.36
N ALA A 92 27.53 29.79 16.27
CA ALA A 92 28.99 29.69 16.32
C ALA A 92 29.60 28.66 15.34
N LYS A 93 28.77 27.84 14.66
CA LYS A 93 29.22 26.74 13.79
C LYS A 93 28.48 26.62 12.45
N MET A 94 27.61 27.56 12.09
CA MET A 94 26.89 27.50 10.81
C MET A 94 27.87 27.64 9.64
N PRO A 95 27.95 26.66 8.72
CA PRO A 95 28.74 26.81 7.51
C PRO A 95 28.15 27.93 6.65
N ALA A 96 29.01 28.80 6.12
CA ALA A 96 28.58 29.96 5.34
C ALA A 96 28.23 29.60 3.87
N ASP A 97 28.65 28.43 3.40
CA ASP A 97 28.50 28.01 2.01
C ASP A 97 27.43 26.90 1.89
N PRO A 98 26.33 27.14 1.15
CA PRO A 98 25.34 26.12 0.81
C PRO A 98 25.94 24.85 0.20
N GLY A 99 27.01 24.98 -0.61
CA GLY A 99 27.66 23.83 -1.24
C GLY A 99 28.33 22.90 -0.24
N GLN A 100 28.97 23.46 0.80
CA GLN A 100 29.57 22.66 1.88
C GLN A 100 28.51 21.93 2.70
N ILE A 101 27.36 22.57 2.94
CA ILE A 101 26.23 21.97 3.66
C ILE A 101 25.61 20.83 2.87
N GLU A 102 25.42 20.98 1.55
CA GLU A 102 24.95 19.89 0.69
C GLU A 102 25.89 18.67 0.81
N ILE A 103 27.21 18.89 0.73
CA ILE A 103 28.22 17.82 0.86
C ILE A 103 28.13 17.12 2.22
N GLU A 104 28.02 17.90 3.31
CA GLU A 104 27.89 17.35 4.67
C GLU A 104 26.58 16.57 4.85
N LEU A 105 25.46 17.08 4.37
CA LEU A 105 24.17 16.41 4.43
C LEU A 105 24.17 15.10 3.64
N ILE A 106 24.77 15.08 2.45
CA ILE A 106 24.93 13.86 1.64
C ILE A 106 25.76 12.83 2.38
N LYS A 107 26.91 13.24 2.93
CA LYS A 107 27.79 12.36 3.68
C LYS A 107 27.08 11.78 4.91
N ASN A 108 26.45 12.63 5.71
CA ASN A 108 25.74 12.23 6.93
C ASN A 108 24.57 11.28 6.61
N LEU A 109 23.75 11.62 5.61
CA LEU A 109 22.63 10.76 5.20
C LEU A 109 23.13 9.39 4.76
N ARG A 110 24.17 9.34 3.92
CA ARG A 110 24.78 8.08 3.47
C ARG A 110 25.27 7.24 4.66
N GLU A 111 26.06 7.84 5.56
CA GLU A 111 26.62 7.13 6.71
C GLU A 111 25.54 6.57 7.65
N LEU A 112 24.48 7.33 7.88
CA LEU A 112 23.35 6.90 8.70
C LEU A 112 22.57 5.76 8.03
N LEU A 113 22.24 5.90 6.75
CA LEU A 113 21.56 4.84 6.01
C LEU A 113 22.42 3.57 5.93
N GLU A 114 23.73 3.69 5.75
CA GLU A 114 24.65 2.55 5.71
C GLU A 114 24.68 1.81 7.05
N LYS A 115 24.69 2.54 8.18
CA LYS A 115 24.56 1.94 9.51
C LYS A 115 23.22 1.19 9.65
N MET A 116 22.13 1.78 9.17
CA MET A 116 20.79 1.20 9.24
C MET A 116 20.68 -0.11 8.46
N VAL A 117 21.23 -0.16 7.24
CA VAL A 117 21.18 -1.35 6.36
C VAL A 117 22.38 -2.28 6.50
N SER A 118 23.21 -2.07 7.52
CA SER A 118 24.36 -2.93 7.78
C SER A 118 23.94 -4.34 8.20
N ALA A 119 24.79 -5.33 7.94
CA ALA A 119 24.57 -6.71 8.38
C ALA A 119 24.38 -6.82 9.90
N ARG A 120 24.94 -5.90 10.69
CA ARG A 120 24.73 -5.85 12.15
C ARG A 120 23.27 -5.58 12.54
N ARG A 121 22.48 -4.95 11.67
CA ARG A 121 21.05 -4.65 11.85
C ARG A 121 20.15 -5.56 11.02
N GLU A 122 20.68 -6.68 10.51
CA GLU A 122 19.89 -7.64 9.73
C GLU A 122 18.63 -8.11 10.48
N HIS A 123 18.75 -8.43 11.77
CA HIS A 123 17.60 -8.85 12.57
C HIS A 123 16.49 -7.79 12.64
N PHE A 124 16.88 -6.50 12.76
CA PHE A 124 15.95 -5.39 12.72
C PHE A 124 15.25 -5.31 11.36
N LEU A 125 15.98 -5.45 10.25
CA LEU A 125 15.40 -5.43 8.91
C LEU A 125 14.45 -6.61 8.69
N ARG A 126 14.81 -7.82 9.15
CA ARG A 126 13.93 -9.00 9.10
C ARG A 126 12.61 -8.74 9.82
N HIS A 127 12.65 -8.14 11.01
CA HIS A 127 11.43 -7.76 11.73
C HIS A 127 10.58 -6.74 10.95
N LYS A 128 11.20 -5.79 10.25
CA LYS A 128 10.46 -4.85 9.38
C LYS A 128 9.87 -5.54 8.15
N VAL A 129 10.57 -6.49 7.57
CA VAL A 129 10.05 -7.33 6.48
C VAL A 129 8.87 -8.18 6.96
N GLU A 130 8.87 -8.70 8.18
CA GLU A 130 7.71 -9.39 8.76
C GLU A 130 6.48 -8.49 8.94
N LEU A 131 6.69 -7.21 9.27
CA LEU A 131 5.60 -6.22 9.33
C LEU A 131 5.03 -5.95 7.93
N ILE A 132 5.90 -5.86 6.93
CA ILE A 132 5.51 -5.74 5.52
C ILE A 132 4.72 -6.97 5.08
N GLN A 133 5.20 -8.18 5.37
CA GLN A 133 4.51 -9.43 5.03
C GLN A 133 3.10 -9.47 5.64
N ARG A 134 2.92 -9.01 6.88
CA ARG A 134 1.59 -8.89 7.51
C ARG A 134 0.67 -7.94 6.75
N LYS A 135 1.19 -6.80 6.29
CA LYS A 135 0.42 -5.84 5.47
C LYS A 135 0.05 -6.42 4.10
N ILE A 136 0.97 -7.12 3.44
CA ILE A 136 0.72 -7.81 2.18
C ILE A 136 -0.33 -8.92 2.37
N ALA A 137 -0.23 -9.71 3.44
CA ALA A 137 -1.23 -10.72 3.77
C ALA A 137 -2.62 -10.11 3.94
N ASN A 138 -2.74 -8.99 4.66
CA ASN A 138 -4.02 -8.29 4.82
C ASN A 138 -4.57 -7.79 3.48
N LEU A 139 -3.71 -7.24 2.60
CA LEU A 139 -4.12 -6.84 1.25
C LEU A 139 -4.60 -8.03 0.42
N TYR A 140 -3.87 -9.15 0.48
CA TYR A 140 -4.21 -10.38 -0.23
C TYR A 140 -5.56 -10.94 0.23
N PHE A 141 -5.76 -11.03 1.54
CA PHE A 141 -7.03 -11.46 2.11
C PHE A 141 -8.15 -10.52 1.72
N THR A 142 -7.90 -9.21 1.70
CA THR A 142 -8.91 -8.24 1.22
C THR A 142 -9.23 -8.48 -0.25
N SER A 143 -8.24 -8.77 -1.10
CA SER A 143 -8.49 -9.03 -2.53
C SER A 143 -9.16 -10.37 -2.81
N GLU A 144 -8.89 -11.41 -2.01
CA GLU A 144 -9.53 -12.73 -2.14
C GLU A 144 -10.96 -12.72 -1.58
N VAL A 145 -11.18 -12.04 -0.46
CA VAL A 145 -12.47 -12.04 0.24
C VAL A 145 -13.43 -11.04 -0.37
N TYR A 146 -12.98 -9.87 -0.84
CA TYR A 146 -13.87 -8.83 -1.35
C TYR A 146 -13.72 -8.68 -2.86
N THR A 147 -14.64 -9.31 -3.59
CA THR A 147 -14.80 -9.04 -5.02
C THR A 147 -15.66 -7.79 -5.18
N LYS A 148 -15.23 -6.84 -6.04
CA LYS A 148 -16.06 -5.69 -6.36
C LYS A 148 -17.40 -6.17 -6.97
N PRO A 149 -18.55 -5.60 -6.58
CA PRO A 149 -19.86 -6.07 -7.05
C PRO A 149 -20.03 -6.08 -8.58
N GLU A 150 -19.30 -5.20 -9.27
CA GLU A 150 -19.28 -5.06 -10.73
C GLU A 150 -18.52 -6.21 -11.42
N ASP A 151 -17.49 -6.75 -10.75
CA ASP A 151 -16.60 -7.77 -11.30
C ASP A 151 -17.11 -9.20 -11.05
N ALA A 152 -18.03 -9.39 -10.08
CA ALA A 152 -18.50 -10.70 -9.64
C ALA A 152 -19.15 -11.55 -10.76
N HIS A 153 -19.86 -10.93 -11.71
CA HIS A 153 -20.47 -11.67 -12.83
C HIS A 153 -19.49 -11.96 -13.97
N ALA A 154 -18.40 -11.21 -14.06
CA ALA A 154 -17.33 -11.44 -15.04
C ALA A 154 -16.24 -12.37 -14.49
N ALA A 155 -16.21 -12.59 -13.18
CA ALA A 155 -15.29 -13.47 -12.50
C ALA A 155 -15.57 -14.95 -12.83
N LYS A 156 -14.50 -15.74 -12.86
CA LYS A 156 -14.56 -17.19 -12.86
C LYS A 156 -14.18 -17.66 -11.47
N TYR A 157 -15.00 -18.53 -10.90
CA TYR A 157 -14.78 -19.11 -9.58
C TYR A 157 -14.34 -20.55 -9.75
N ASP A 158 -13.25 -20.92 -9.09
CA ASP A 158 -12.70 -22.27 -9.16
C ASP A 158 -13.36 -23.16 -8.08
N HIS A 159 -13.93 -22.55 -7.04
CA HIS A 159 -14.57 -23.25 -5.94
C HIS A 159 -15.96 -22.70 -5.57
N ALA A 160 -16.79 -23.57 -4.98
CA ALA A 160 -18.18 -23.25 -4.65
C ALA A 160 -18.31 -22.24 -3.50
N ASP A 161 -17.42 -22.31 -2.52
CA ASP A 161 -17.30 -21.35 -1.40
C ASP A 161 -16.95 -19.94 -1.89
N GLU A 162 -16.07 -19.80 -2.88
CA GLU A 162 -15.74 -18.51 -3.50
C GLU A 162 -16.98 -17.90 -4.19
N ALA A 163 -17.70 -18.70 -5.00
CA ALA A 163 -18.90 -18.25 -5.69
C ALA A 163 -20.02 -17.88 -4.71
N LEU A 164 -20.20 -18.68 -3.64
CA LEU A 164 -21.20 -18.42 -2.59
C LEU A 164 -20.86 -17.17 -1.78
N LEU A 165 -19.58 -16.96 -1.44
CA LEU A 165 -19.13 -15.77 -0.72
C LEU A 165 -19.38 -14.51 -1.56
N ALA A 166 -18.98 -14.52 -2.83
CA ALA A 166 -19.19 -13.38 -3.72
C ALA A 166 -20.69 -13.06 -3.94
N ALA A 167 -21.51 -14.10 -4.10
CA ALA A 167 -22.97 -13.92 -4.20
C ALA A 167 -23.55 -13.37 -2.89
N LEU A 168 -23.14 -13.90 -1.74
CA LEU A 168 -23.62 -13.46 -0.43
C LEU A 168 -23.26 -11.99 -0.18
N GLN A 169 -22.00 -11.61 -0.36
CA GLN A 169 -21.53 -10.24 -0.12
C GLN A 169 -22.26 -9.19 -0.96
N ARG A 170 -22.57 -9.51 -2.21
CA ARG A 170 -23.34 -8.63 -3.11
C ARG A 170 -24.76 -8.36 -2.59
N HIS A 171 -25.35 -9.34 -1.92
CA HIS A 171 -26.73 -9.28 -1.46
C HIS A 171 -26.85 -9.08 0.05
N LEU A 172 -25.72 -9.01 0.78
CA LEU A 172 -25.70 -9.00 2.23
C LEU A 172 -26.46 -7.80 2.80
N ASP A 173 -26.19 -6.61 2.27
CA ASP A 173 -26.86 -5.39 2.73
C ASP A 173 -28.38 -5.46 2.52
N ALA A 174 -28.81 -5.91 1.33
CA ALA A 174 -30.24 -6.08 1.02
C ALA A 174 -30.90 -7.15 1.92
N ILE A 175 -30.21 -8.27 2.17
CA ILE A 175 -30.69 -9.31 3.08
C ILE A 175 -30.82 -8.75 4.51
N VAL A 176 -29.83 -7.96 4.96
CA VAL A 176 -29.86 -7.35 6.30
C VAL A 176 -30.97 -6.31 6.39
N GLU A 177 -31.17 -5.47 5.37
CA GLU A 177 -32.29 -4.53 5.31
C GLU A 177 -33.64 -5.25 5.40
N ASP A 178 -33.84 -6.31 4.61
CA ASP A 178 -35.04 -7.14 4.68
C ASP A 178 -35.25 -7.70 6.10
N LEU A 179 -34.20 -8.27 6.70
CA LEU A 179 -34.23 -8.79 8.07
C LEU A 179 -34.58 -7.71 9.11
N LEU A 180 -34.19 -6.45 8.89
CA LEU A 180 -34.55 -5.35 9.79
C LEU A 180 -36.03 -4.97 9.70
N THR A 181 -36.67 -5.18 8.55
CA THR A 181 -38.08 -4.81 8.30
C THR A 181 -39.10 -5.88 8.68
N PHE A 182 -38.68 -7.15 8.80
CA PHE A 182 -39.59 -8.24 9.11
C PHE A 182 -40.22 -8.12 10.51
N GLN A 183 -41.44 -8.66 10.62
CA GLN A 183 -42.15 -8.75 11.91
C GLN A 183 -41.80 -10.07 12.60
N TYR A 184 -41.19 -9.98 13.77
CA TYR A 184 -40.75 -11.14 14.55
C TYR A 184 -41.70 -11.41 15.70
N ARG A 185 -42.09 -12.69 15.87
CA ARG A 185 -42.93 -13.12 16.99
C ARG A 185 -42.13 -13.27 18.29
N GLU A 186 -40.87 -13.69 18.19
CA GLU A 186 -39.99 -13.92 19.33
C GLU A 186 -39.06 -12.73 19.58
N PRO A 187 -38.91 -12.27 20.84
CA PRO A 187 -37.89 -11.29 21.21
C PRO A 187 -36.50 -11.81 20.85
N GLY A 188 -35.70 -11.00 20.14
CA GLY A 188 -34.32 -11.34 19.76
C GLY A 188 -34.18 -12.20 18.50
N ALA A 189 -35.26 -12.70 17.89
CA ALA A 189 -35.17 -13.48 16.64
C ALA A 189 -34.53 -12.70 15.48
N ARG A 190 -34.75 -11.38 15.43
CA ARG A 190 -34.09 -10.47 14.47
C ARG A 190 -32.57 -10.48 14.62
N GLU A 191 -32.10 -10.25 15.84
CA GLU A 191 -30.66 -10.23 16.15
C GLU A 191 -30.05 -11.58 15.83
N GLN A 192 -30.71 -12.68 16.21
CA GLN A 192 -30.25 -14.04 15.87
C GLN A 192 -30.19 -14.29 14.36
N ALA A 193 -31.13 -13.76 13.57
CA ALA A 193 -31.12 -13.91 12.11
C ALA A 193 -29.94 -13.17 11.48
N ILE A 194 -29.70 -11.92 11.90
CA ILE A 194 -28.54 -11.11 11.46
C ILE A 194 -27.23 -11.79 11.89
N ASP A 195 -27.15 -12.28 13.12
CA ASP A 195 -25.98 -13.00 13.63
C ASP A 195 -25.69 -14.26 12.81
N ARG A 196 -26.73 -15.01 12.41
CA ARG A 196 -26.57 -16.22 11.62
C ARG A 196 -26.01 -15.94 10.23
N ILE A 197 -26.52 -14.92 9.53
CA ILE A 197 -26.04 -14.59 8.18
C ILE A 197 -24.59 -14.07 8.23
N GLN A 198 -24.25 -13.25 9.24
CA GLN A 198 -22.87 -12.79 9.45
C GLN A 198 -21.91 -13.92 9.83
N ARG A 199 -22.35 -14.89 10.66
CA ARG A 199 -21.54 -16.09 10.96
C ARG A 199 -21.32 -16.95 9.72
N PHE A 200 -22.33 -17.06 8.87
CA PHE A 200 -22.22 -17.82 7.63
C PHE A 200 -21.23 -17.17 6.65
N GLU A 201 -21.31 -15.85 6.47
CA GLU A 201 -20.33 -15.08 5.68
C GLU A 201 -18.91 -15.27 6.22
N LYS A 202 -18.70 -15.09 7.53
CA LYS A 202 -17.39 -15.28 8.17
C LYS A 202 -16.84 -16.69 7.96
N LYS A 203 -17.69 -17.71 8.00
CA LYS A 203 -17.30 -19.10 7.75
C LYS A 203 -16.84 -19.28 6.30
N LEU A 204 -17.62 -18.79 5.34
CA LEU A 204 -17.26 -18.85 3.91
C LEU A 204 -15.95 -18.12 3.63
N ALA A 205 -15.76 -16.93 4.20
CA ALA A 205 -14.50 -16.21 4.11
C ALA A 205 -13.34 -17.03 4.69
N ALA A 206 -13.52 -17.65 5.86
CA ALA A 206 -12.48 -18.50 6.46
C ALA A 206 -12.12 -19.72 5.59
N ASP A 207 -13.11 -20.35 4.94
CA ASP A 207 -12.89 -21.50 4.06
C ASP A 207 -12.11 -21.08 2.78
N VAL A 208 -12.49 -19.96 2.15
CA VAL A 208 -11.75 -19.38 1.01
C VAL A 208 -10.31 -19.02 1.40
N LEU A 209 -10.13 -18.41 2.55
CA LEU A 209 -8.80 -18.04 3.06
C LEU A 209 -7.93 -19.24 3.39
N ALA A 210 -8.51 -20.30 3.95
CA ALA A 210 -7.78 -21.53 4.28
C ALA A 210 -7.18 -22.19 3.03
N ARG A 211 -7.89 -22.12 1.90
CA ARG A 211 -7.41 -22.65 0.60
C ARG A 211 -6.29 -21.82 0.00
N SER A 212 -6.37 -20.49 0.08
CA SER A 212 -5.39 -19.59 -0.52
C SER A 212 -4.15 -19.36 0.36
N ARG A 213 -4.17 -19.82 1.61
CA ARG A 213 -3.07 -19.68 2.58
C ARG A 213 -1.73 -20.29 2.15
N PRO A 214 -1.64 -21.54 1.65
CA PRO A 214 -0.35 -22.12 1.25
C PRO A 214 0.32 -21.33 0.12
N GLU A 215 -0.48 -20.82 -0.81
CA GLU A 215 -0.02 -19.97 -1.90
C GLU A 215 0.49 -18.61 -1.40
N LEU A 216 -0.26 -17.99 -0.49
CA LEU A 216 0.16 -16.75 0.16
C LEU A 216 1.47 -16.93 0.94
N GLU A 217 1.62 -18.02 1.72
CA GLU A 217 2.84 -18.28 2.49
C GLU A 217 4.08 -18.38 1.58
N ARG A 218 3.94 -19.02 0.40
CA ARG A 218 5.00 -19.06 -0.61
C ARG A 218 5.30 -17.67 -1.17
N LEU A 219 4.26 -16.93 -1.58
CA LEU A 219 4.42 -15.57 -2.10
C LEU A 219 5.13 -14.65 -1.09
N LEU A 220 4.73 -14.71 0.18
CA LEU A 220 5.37 -13.94 1.26
C LEU A 220 6.83 -14.34 1.45
N GLY A 221 7.17 -15.62 1.30
CA GLY A 221 8.56 -16.10 1.29
C GLY A 221 9.38 -15.45 0.18
N LEU A 222 8.84 -15.39 -1.03
CA LEU A 222 9.49 -14.73 -2.17
C LEU A 222 9.72 -13.23 -1.91
N TYR A 223 8.68 -12.52 -1.45
CA TYR A 223 8.82 -11.10 -1.09
C TYR A 223 9.90 -10.88 -0.04
N ARG A 224 9.93 -11.68 1.02
CA ARG A 224 10.95 -11.58 2.08
C ARG A 224 12.35 -11.68 1.50
N ASP A 225 12.59 -12.69 0.67
CA ASP A 225 13.94 -12.96 0.18
C ASP A 225 14.40 -11.90 -0.82
N VAL A 226 13.51 -11.44 -1.71
CA VAL A 226 13.82 -10.35 -2.65
C VAL A 226 14.04 -9.02 -1.90
N LEU A 227 13.19 -8.71 -0.90
CA LEU A 227 13.33 -7.50 -0.09
C LEU A 227 14.64 -7.47 0.69
N LEU A 228 15.04 -8.60 1.28
CA LEU A 228 16.30 -8.67 2.02
C LEU A 228 17.51 -8.49 1.10
N VAL A 229 17.49 -9.05 -0.11
CA VAL A 229 18.55 -8.83 -1.10
C VAL A 229 18.61 -7.34 -1.48
N PHE A 230 17.47 -6.73 -1.79
CA PHE A 230 17.41 -5.30 -2.10
C PHE A 230 17.98 -4.45 -0.95
N LEU A 231 17.53 -4.67 0.29
CA LEU A 231 17.92 -3.82 1.43
C LEU A 231 19.39 -3.99 1.83
N LEU A 232 19.89 -5.23 1.88
CA LEU A 232 21.24 -5.53 2.40
C LEU A 232 22.33 -5.40 1.34
N LYS A 233 21.96 -5.47 0.06
CA LYS A 233 22.90 -5.44 -1.06
C LYS A 233 22.63 -4.27 -2.00
N ASP A 234 21.57 -4.33 -2.80
CA ASP A 234 21.41 -3.42 -3.95
C ASP A 234 21.21 -1.96 -3.51
N PHE A 235 20.35 -1.73 -2.51
CA PHE A 235 20.14 -0.41 -1.94
C PHE A 235 21.39 0.09 -1.21
N ARG A 236 22.08 -0.80 -0.48
CA ARG A 236 23.31 -0.49 0.25
C ARG A 236 24.42 -0.01 -0.70
N GLU A 237 24.60 -0.69 -1.83
CA GLU A 237 25.60 -0.35 -2.85
C GLU A 237 25.29 1.00 -3.52
N SER A 238 24.02 1.37 -3.64
CA SER A 238 23.56 2.62 -4.29
C SER A 238 23.28 3.79 -3.33
N LEU A 239 23.58 3.65 -2.02
CA LEU A 239 23.30 4.70 -1.02
C LEU A 239 23.99 6.03 -1.31
N GLY A 240 25.17 6.02 -1.92
CA GLY A 240 25.90 7.23 -2.26
C GLY A 240 25.15 8.09 -3.29
N GLU A 241 24.74 7.46 -4.40
CA GLU A 241 23.95 8.11 -5.45
C GLU A 241 22.57 8.51 -4.92
N PHE A 242 21.92 7.62 -4.15
CA PHE A 242 20.63 7.91 -3.54
C PHE A 242 20.67 9.14 -2.62
N ALA A 243 21.66 9.21 -1.71
CA ALA A 243 21.80 10.35 -0.79
C ALA A 243 22.06 11.66 -1.55
N TRP A 244 22.89 11.60 -2.61
CA TRP A 244 23.15 12.74 -3.48
C TRP A 244 21.88 13.23 -4.18
N GLU A 245 21.13 12.34 -4.83
CA GLU A 245 19.88 12.69 -5.53
C GLU A 245 18.87 13.32 -4.57
N VAL A 246 18.69 12.72 -3.38
CA VAL A 246 17.71 13.21 -2.40
C VAL A 246 18.07 14.61 -1.91
N VAL A 247 19.31 14.83 -1.47
CA VAL A 247 19.73 16.14 -0.94
C VAL A 247 19.69 17.20 -2.03
N GLN A 248 20.18 16.89 -3.23
CA GLN A 248 20.26 17.87 -4.31
C GLN A 248 18.88 18.23 -4.87
N GLN A 249 18.01 17.24 -5.10
CA GLN A 249 16.70 17.48 -5.71
C GLN A 249 15.68 18.03 -4.71
N SER A 250 15.84 17.75 -3.40
CA SER A 250 15.01 18.37 -2.37
C SER A 250 15.31 19.85 -2.15
N GLN A 251 16.45 20.35 -2.68
CA GLN A 251 16.88 21.75 -2.60
C GLN A 251 16.89 22.32 -1.17
N ILE A 252 17.09 21.46 -0.18
CA ILE A 252 17.02 21.80 1.25
C ILE A 252 18.04 22.87 1.67
N ALA A 253 19.21 22.91 1.03
CA ALA A 253 20.25 23.92 1.25
C ALA A 253 20.03 25.21 0.44
N ARG A 254 18.99 25.29 -0.40
CA ARG A 254 18.74 26.42 -1.30
C ARG A 254 17.39 27.05 -0.97
N GLY A 255 17.43 28.16 -0.23
CA GLY A 255 16.25 29.00 0.05
C GLY A 255 15.68 28.92 1.47
N GLY A 256 16.41 28.33 2.42
CA GLY A 256 16.01 28.25 3.83
C GLY A 256 17.18 28.46 4.79
N GLU A 257 16.91 28.27 6.08
CA GLU A 257 17.94 28.31 7.12
C GLU A 257 18.94 27.17 6.92
N LEU A 258 20.22 27.54 6.84
CA LEU A 258 21.33 26.63 6.62
C LEU A 258 21.61 25.83 7.89
N SER A 259 21.52 24.51 7.81
CA SER A 259 21.66 23.61 8.96
C SER A 259 22.34 22.31 8.57
N TYR A 260 23.05 21.71 9.51
CA TYR A 260 23.66 20.38 9.37
C TYR A 260 22.64 19.22 9.43
N LYS A 261 21.38 19.55 9.74
CA LYS A 261 20.23 18.64 9.81
C LYS A 261 19.04 19.19 9.01
N ILE A 262 18.10 18.32 8.65
CA ILE A 262 16.86 18.71 7.97
C ILE A 262 15.87 19.27 9.00
N LEU A 263 15.49 20.53 8.85
CA LEU A 263 14.54 21.17 9.73
C LEU A 263 13.09 20.77 9.41
N GLU A 264 12.20 20.99 10.36
CA GLU A 264 10.76 20.68 10.23
C GLU A 264 10.14 21.26 8.96
N LYS A 265 10.48 22.51 8.61
CA LYS A 265 9.97 23.19 7.41
C LYS A 265 10.52 22.63 6.09
N GLN A 266 11.68 21.98 6.14
CA GLN A 266 12.34 21.36 4.99
C GLN A 266 11.87 19.90 4.79
N PHE A 267 11.36 19.28 5.85
CA PHE A 267 11.00 17.86 5.84
C PHE A 267 9.99 17.47 4.74
N PRO A 268 8.91 18.22 4.46
CA PRO A 268 7.96 17.84 3.39
C PRO A 268 8.62 17.69 2.02
N ARG A 269 9.52 18.62 1.65
CA ARG A 269 10.26 18.54 0.37
C ARG A 269 11.26 17.39 0.36
N PHE A 270 12.02 17.24 1.45
CA PHE A 270 12.93 16.11 1.63
C PHE A 270 12.18 14.78 1.48
N ARG A 271 11.05 14.64 2.15
CA ARG A 271 10.20 13.45 2.16
C ARG A 271 9.68 13.09 0.77
N SER A 272 9.22 14.09 0.01
CA SER A 272 8.74 13.92 -1.37
C SER A 272 9.78 13.25 -2.25
N VAL A 273 10.97 13.87 -2.30
CA VAL A 273 12.08 13.38 -3.12
C VAL A 273 12.60 12.04 -2.60
N PHE A 274 12.72 11.89 -1.27
CA PHE A 274 13.18 10.65 -0.66
C PHE A 274 12.31 9.47 -1.07
N GLU A 275 10.99 9.61 -0.95
CA GLU A 275 10.04 8.54 -1.25
C GLU A 275 9.95 8.23 -2.74
N GLU A 276 9.96 9.25 -3.59
CA GLU A 276 10.02 9.06 -5.04
C GLU A 276 11.27 8.24 -5.42
N LYS A 277 12.45 8.68 -4.98
CA LYS A 277 13.72 7.99 -5.31
C LYS A 277 13.84 6.62 -4.68
N PHE A 278 13.22 6.42 -3.52
CA PHE A 278 13.20 5.11 -2.87
C PHE A 278 12.25 4.16 -3.60
N MET A 279 11.06 4.62 -3.99
CA MET A 279 10.09 3.83 -4.75
C MET A 279 10.66 3.41 -6.10
N ASP A 280 11.31 4.31 -6.83
CA ASP A 280 11.93 4.01 -8.12
C ASP A 280 12.95 2.86 -8.02
N ARG A 281 13.83 2.94 -7.00
CA ARG A 281 14.84 1.89 -6.73
C ARG A 281 14.21 0.59 -6.26
N LEU A 282 13.20 0.68 -5.40
CA LEU A 282 12.44 -0.46 -4.90
C LEU A 282 11.81 -1.23 -6.07
N LEU A 283 11.11 -0.53 -6.97
CA LEU A 283 10.48 -1.15 -8.13
C LEU A 283 11.49 -1.77 -9.08
N ALA A 284 12.58 -1.06 -9.37
CA ALA A 284 13.65 -1.57 -10.22
C ALA A 284 14.29 -2.85 -9.66
N ALA A 285 14.43 -2.95 -8.34
CA ALA A 285 15.04 -4.10 -7.69
C ALA A 285 14.07 -5.27 -7.46
N LEU A 286 12.78 -5.02 -7.25
CA LEU A 286 11.83 -6.07 -6.87
C LEU A 286 11.14 -6.74 -8.05
N GLN A 287 10.77 -5.99 -9.08
CA GLN A 287 9.83 -6.50 -10.10
C GLN A 287 10.38 -7.68 -10.87
N GLU A 288 11.58 -7.55 -11.45
CA GLU A 288 12.17 -8.62 -12.26
C GLU A 288 12.53 -9.86 -11.42
N PRO A 289 13.21 -9.73 -10.25
CA PRO A 289 13.51 -10.89 -9.42
C PRO A 289 12.26 -11.60 -8.89
N LEU A 290 11.23 -10.85 -8.50
CA LEU A 290 9.97 -11.44 -8.04
C LEU A 290 9.27 -12.17 -9.19
N ALA A 291 9.15 -11.54 -10.36
CA ALA A 291 8.54 -12.15 -11.55
C ALA A 291 9.25 -13.46 -11.93
N ARG A 292 10.58 -13.43 -11.94
CA ARG A 292 11.42 -14.58 -12.28
C ARG A 292 11.23 -15.71 -11.29
N ARG A 293 11.32 -15.43 -9.98
CA ARG A 293 11.14 -16.47 -8.95
C ARG A 293 9.74 -17.07 -8.97
N MET A 294 8.71 -16.27 -9.23
CA MET A 294 7.34 -16.79 -9.36
C MET A 294 7.15 -17.69 -10.60
N GLN A 295 7.94 -17.50 -11.65
CA GLN A 295 7.91 -18.35 -12.87
C GLN A 295 8.79 -19.58 -12.76
N ASP A 296 9.91 -19.45 -12.05
CA ASP A 296 10.94 -20.49 -11.96
C ASP A 296 10.79 -21.35 -10.68
N GLU A 297 9.74 -21.14 -9.87
CA GLU A 297 9.51 -21.90 -8.64
C GLU A 297 9.21 -23.37 -8.98
N PRO A 298 10.13 -24.31 -8.66
CA PRO A 298 9.91 -25.71 -8.98
C PRO A 298 8.76 -26.23 -8.12
N ASP A 299 7.88 -27.02 -8.74
CA ASP A 299 6.76 -27.72 -8.09
C ASP A 299 5.62 -26.82 -7.58
N PHE A 300 5.52 -25.56 -8.04
CA PHE A 300 4.40 -24.69 -7.65
C PHE A 300 3.93 -23.74 -8.75
N ASP A 301 2.69 -23.93 -9.20
CA ASP A 301 2.03 -23.04 -10.16
C ASP A 301 1.15 -22.02 -9.43
N PHE A 302 1.57 -20.75 -9.46
CA PHE A 302 0.76 -19.64 -8.93
C PHE A 302 -0.50 -19.42 -9.77
N ARG A 303 -1.63 -19.20 -9.10
CA ARG A 303 -2.89 -18.85 -9.76
C ARG A 303 -2.75 -17.51 -10.50
N PRO A 304 -3.45 -17.33 -11.63
CA PRO A 304 -3.47 -16.05 -12.34
C PRO A 304 -3.95 -14.86 -11.47
N ALA A 305 -4.81 -15.11 -10.47
CA ALA A 305 -5.20 -14.10 -9.49
C ALA A 305 -4.00 -13.65 -8.65
N THR A 306 -3.19 -14.57 -8.15
CA THR A 306 -1.99 -14.31 -7.34
C THR A 306 -0.90 -13.60 -8.14
N LEU A 307 -0.71 -13.98 -9.42
CA LEU A 307 0.20 -13.26 -10.31
C LEU A 307 -0.22 -11.81 -10.52
N ARG A 308 -1.52 -11.54 -10.68
CA ARG A 308 -2.07 -10.18 -10.76
C ARG A 308 -1.90 -9.43 -9.45
N PHE A 309 -2.14 -10.10 -8.32
CA PHE A 309 -1.94 -9.52 -7.00
C PHE A 309 -0.48 -9.13 -6.78
N ALA A 310 0.49 -9.96 -7.16
CA ALA A 310 1.92 -9.62 -7.02
C ALA A 310 2.34 -8.37 -7.82
N ALA A 311 1.57 -8.00 -8.84
CA ALA A 311 1.74 -6.79 -9.63
C ALA A 311 0.94 -5.59 -9.10
N ASP A 312 0.22 -5.72 -7.98
CA ASP A 312 -0.63 -4.67 -7.43
C ASP A 312 0.21 -3.50 -6.86
N PRO A 313 0.02 -2.26 -7.37
CA PRO A 313 0.77 -1.09 -6.89
C PRO A 313 0.62 -0.83 -5.39
N ARG A 314 -0.49 -1.26 -4.77
CA ARG A 314 -0.73 -1.12 -3.31
C ARG A 314 0.31 -1.86 -2.47
N ILE A 315 0.85 -2.97 -2.96
CA ILE A 315 1.90 -3.71 -2.26
C ILE A 315 3.17 -2.86 -2.15
N TYR A 316 3.59 -2.24 -3.26
CA TYR A 316 4.78 -1.41 -3.29
C TYR A 316 4.59 -0.13 -2.48
N ALA A 317 3.40 0.45 -2.49
CA ALA A 317 3.02 1.57 -1.62
C ALA A 317 3.19 1.20 -0.13
N GLU A 318 2.70 0.03 0.31
CA GLU A 318 2.83 -0.45 1.69
C GLU A 318 4.29 -0.72 2.09
N ILE A 319 5.08 -1.32 1.18
CA ILE A 319 6.51 -1.57 1.39
C ILE A 319 7.24 -0.24 1.57
N CYS A 320 7.07 0.68 0.62
CA CYS A 320 7.70 2.01 0.66
C CYS A 320 7.29 2.77 1.91
N GLY A 321 5.99 2.84 2.22
CA GLY A 321 5.49 3.52 3.41
C GLY A 321 6.07 2.96 4.70
N THR A 322 6.14 1.64 4.84
CA THR A 322 6.69 0.99 6.05
C THR A 322 8.18 1.25 6.20
N MET A 323 8.94 1.16 5.10
CA MET A 323 10.39 1.40 5.12
C MET A 323 10.74 2.87 5.32
N CYS A 324 10.11 3.79 4.59
CA CYS A 324 10.34 5.23 4.74
C CYS A 324 10.01 5.70 6.17
N ASN A 325 8.87 5.27 6.74
CA ASN A 325 8.54 5.63 8.13
C ASN A 325 9.57 5.08 9.13
N THR A 326 10.09 3.88 8.88
CA THR A 326 11.17 3.30 9.69
C THR A 326 12.45 4.12 9.58
N ILE A 327 12.82 4.53 8.36
CA ILE A 327 13.98 5.36 8.07
C ILE A 327 13.86 6.72 8.74
N TYR A 328 12.72 7.39 8.63
CA TYR A 328 12.53 8.71 9.26
C TYR A 328 12.59 8.64 10.77
N GLY A 329 11.97 7.62 11.38
CA GLY A 329 12.09 7.39 12.82
C GLY A 329 13.54 7.17 13.25
N TYR A 330 14.32 6.44 12.45
CA TYR A 330 15.75 6.24 12.68
C TYR A 330 16.55 7.54 12.55
N LEU A 331 16.39 8.27 11.44
CA LEU A 331 17.12 9.52 11.18
C LEU A 331 16.77 10.61 12.18
N HIS A 332 15.52 10.68 12.64
CA HIS A 332 15.11 11.57 13.74
C HIS A 332 15.78 11.18 15.07
N GLY A 333 15.81 9.88 15.39
CA GLY A 333 16.51 9.39 16.58
C GLY A 333 18.01 9.68 16.59
N GLU A 334 18.64 9.79 15.42
CA GLU A 334 20.05 10.16 15.23
C GLU A 334 20.26 11.69 15.11
N GLY A 335 19.20 12.50 15.21
CA GLY A 335 19.26 13.96 15.14
C GLY A 335 19.47 14.55 13.74
N PHE A 336 19.29 13.75 12.69
CA PHE A 336 19.42 14.19 11.29
C PHE A 336 18.14 14.85 10.75
N LEU A 337 16.97 14.45 11.26
CA LEU A 337 15.67 15.05 10.92
C LEU A 337 15.03 15.67 12.14
N ASP A 338 14.52 16.89 12.00
CA ASP A 338 13.48 17.43 12.87
C ASP A 338 12.12 17.14 12.22
N LEU A 339 11.31 16.30 12.87
CA LEU A 339 10.04 15.86 12.32
C LEU A 339 8.88 16.67 12.92
N PRO A 340 7.91 17.13 12.11
CA PRO A 340 6.70 17.79 12.63
C PRO A 340 5.87 16.82 13.46
N VAL A 341 5.10 17.30 14.44
CA VAL A 341 4.27 16.45 15.33
C VAL A 341 3.36 15.48 14.56
N SER A 342 2.89 15.89 13.37
CA SER A 342 2.01 15.12 12.48
C SER A 342 2.74 14.46 11.31
N TRP A 343 4.07 14.26 11.36
CA TRP A 343 4.86 13.74 10.23
C TRP A 343 4.39 12.39 9.69
N GLN A 344 3.75 11.56 10.53
CA GLN A 344 3.17 10.28 10.12
C GLN A 344 1.80 10.41 9.43
N MET A 345 1.18 11.59 9.51
CA MET A 345 -0.17 11.91 9.04
C MET A 345 -0.17 12.97 7.91
N GLN A 346 0.91 13.73 7.73
CA GLN A 346 0.99 14.77 6.70
C GLN A 346 1.07 14.17 5.29
N VAL A 347 0.26 14.75 4.41
CA VAL A 347 0.27 14.60 2.96
C VAL A 347 0.87 15.88 2.38
N TYR A 348 1.46 15.78 1.19
CA TYR A 348 1.90 16.91 0.39
C TYR A 348 0.75 17.90 0.14
N ASP A 349 0.82 19.07 0.77
CA ASP A 349 0.22 20.27 0.20
C ASP A 349 1.27 20.84 -0.76
N ASN A 350 0.97 20.82 -2.06
CA ASN A 350 1.75 21.51 -3.08
C ASN A 350 1.55 23.02 -2.98
#